data_AF-V5NLV0-F1
#
_entry.id   AF-V5NLV0-F1
#
_cell.length_a   1.000
_cell.length_b   1.000
_cell.length_c   1.000
_cell.angle_alpha   90.00
_cell.angle_beta   90.00
_cell.angle_gamma   90.00
#
_symmetry.space_group_name_H-M   'P 1'
#
loop_
_entity.id
_entity.type
_entity.pdbx_description
1 polymer ?
#
loop_
_entity_poly.entity_id
_entity_poly.type
_entity_poly.pdbx_seq_one_letter_code
_entity_poly.pdbx_strand_id
1 'polypeptide(L)'
;MPNSSTKKDYTKYSEKQLVNLIHQLERKIKKMQNDRVSFKEKMAKELEKRDQNFKDKIDALNELLQKISQAFDDKRDCCKTRQS
;
A
#
# COMPACT_ATOMS: atom_id res chain seq x y z
N MET A 1 2.49 -27.38 12.92
CA MET A 1 1.18 -28.09 12.99
C MET A 1 0.79 -28.48 11.58
N PRO A 2 0.57 -29.76 11.27
CA PRO A 2 0.23 -30.18 9.91
C PRO A 2 -1.26 -29.94 9.66
N ASN A 3 -1.58 -29.17 8.62
CA ASN A 3 -2.92 -29.08 8.07
C ASN A 3 -3.19 -30.38 7.29
N SER A 4 -3.53 -31.46 8.00
CA SER A 4 -4.01 -32.68 7.34
C SER A 4 -5.37 -32.39 6.70
N SER A 5 -5.36 -32.11 5.40
CA SER A 5 -6.57 -32.05 4.59
C SER A 5 -7.07 -33.48 4.40
N THR A 6 -7.79 -34.01 5.37
CA THR A 6 -8.60 -35.22 5.16
C THR A 6 -9.67 -34.83 4.14
N LYS A 7 -9.50 -35.29 2.89
CA LYS A 7 -10.42 -35.01 1.79
C LYS A 7 -11.81 -35.47 2.21
N LYS A 8 -12.74 -34.53 2.37
CA LYS A 8 -14.11 -34.84 2.78
C LYS A 8 -14.79 -35.63 1.67
N ASP A 9 -15.37 -36.77 2.02
CA ASP A 9 -16.17 -37.58 1.11
C ASP A 9 -17.63 -37.09 1.14
N TYR A 10 -17.97 -36.27 0.17
CA TYR A 10 -19.30 -35.66 0.05
C TYR A 10 -20.36 -36.63 -0.50
N THR A 11 -19.99 -37.83 -0.95
CA THR A 11 -20.94 -38.83 -1.46
C THR A 11 -21.87 -39.39 -0.37
N LYS A 12 -21.47 -39.25 0.90
CA LYS A 12 -22.22 -39.71 2.08
C LYS A 12 -23.24 -38.70 2.61
N TYR A 13 -23.33 -37.52 2.01
CA TYR A 13 -24.20 -36.46 2.48
C TYR A 13 -25.58 -36.57 1.83
N SER A 14 -26.63 -36.32 2.61
CA SER A 14 -27.97 -36.11 2.05
C SER A 14 -28.06 -34.76 1.33
N GLU A 15 -29.01 -34.62 0.41
CA GLU A 15 -29.24 -33.40 -0.36
C GLU A 15 -29.41 -32.15 0.54
N LYS A 16 -30.18 -32.26 1.63
CA LYS A 16 -30.36 -31.17 2.61
C LYS A 16 -29.04 -30.76 3.26
N GLN A 17 -28.16 -31.72 3.56
CA GLN A 17 -26.86 -31.42 4.14
C GLN A 17 -25.93 -30.75 3.12
N LEU A 18 -26.00 -31.17 1.85
CA LEU A 18 -25.26 -30.54 0.75
C LEU A 18 -25.70 -29.10 0.52
N VAL A 19 -27.01 -28.81 0.48
CA VAL A 19 -27.54 -27.45 0.31
C VAL A 19 -27.12 -26.52 1.45
N ASN A 20 -27.20 -26.98 2.70
CA ASN A 20 -26.75 -26.19 3.84
C ASN A 20 -25.24 -25.90 3.78
N LEU A 21 -24.44 -26.89 3.34
CA LEU A 21 -23.01 -26.70 3.15
C LEU A 21 -22.70 -25.68 2.05
N ILE A 22 -23.38 -25.78 0.91
CA ILE A 22 -23.26 -24.80 -0.19
C ILE A 22 -23.57 -23.40 0.33
N HIS A 23 -24.69 -23.23 1.04
CA HIS A 23 -25.08 -21.93 1.59
C HIS A 23 -24.07 -21.37 2.61
N GLN A 24 -23.44 -22.23 3.43
CA GLN A 24 -22.36 -21.82 4.32
C GLN A 24 -21.10 -21.38 3.55
N LEU A 25 -20.73 -22.12 2.51
CA LEU A 25 -19.58 -21.80 1.66
C LEU A 25 -19.79 -20.49 0.91
N GLU A 26 -20.98 -20.26 0.37
CA GLU A 26 -21.36 -18.99 -0.28
C GLU A 26 -21.21 -17.80 0.67
N ARG A 27 -21.74 -17.90 1.90
CA ARG A 27 -21.60 -16.86 2.91
C ARG A 27 -20.14 -16.60 3.27
N LYS A 28 -19.33 -17.65 3.39
CA LYS A 28 -17.91 -17.54 3.70
C LYS A 28 -17.14 -16.87 2.56
N ILE A 29 -17.40 -17.27 1.31
CA ILE A 29 -16.80 -16.65 0.12
C ILE A 29 -17.18 -15.17 0.06
N LYS A 30 -18.45 -14.82 0.27
CA LYS A 30 -18.91 -13.43 0.28
C LYS A 30 -18.21 -12.60 1.35
N LYS A 31 -18.06 -13.14 2.57
CA LYS A 31 -17.33 -12.46 3.65
C LYS A 31 -15.86 -12.25 3.27
N MET A 32 -15.19 -13.29 2.78
CA MET A 32 -13.79 -13.20 2.35
C MET A 32 -13.59 -12.20 1.20
N GLN A 33 -14.53 -12.11 0.27
CA GLN A 33 -14.50 -11.12 -0.80
C GLN A 33 -14.61 -9.68 -0.25
N ASN A 34 -15.54 -9.44 0.68
CA ASN A 34 -15.70 -8.14 1.33
C ASN A 34 -14.46 -7.74 2.14
N ASP A 35 -13.92 -8.67 2.94
CA ASP A 35 -12.71 -8.45 3.73
C ASP A 35 -11.53 -8.08 2.82
N ARG A 36 -11.36 -8.81 1.71
CA ARG A 36 -10.33 -8.53 0.70
C ARG A 36 -10.48 -7.14 0.06
N VAL A 37 -11.70 -6.70 -0.26
CA VAL A 37 -11.94 -5.35 -0.81
C VAL A 37 -11.57 -4.29 0.23
N SER A 38 -12.06 -4.43 1.46
CA SER A 38 -11.77 -3.48 2.54
C SER A 38 -10.26 -3.39 2.86
N PHE A 39 -9.55 -4.53 2.78
CA PHE A 39 -8.12 -4.59 2.98
C PHE A 39 -7.37 -3.87 1.87
N LYS A 40 -7.77 -4.08 0.60
CA LYS A 40 -7.19 -3.37 -0.55
C LYS A 40 -7.37 -1.85 -0.42
N GLU A 41 -8.55 -1.39 -0.03
CA GLU A 41 -8.82 0.04 0.16
C GLU A 41 -7.95 0.65 1.28
N LYS A 42 -7.83 -0.04 2.42
CA LYS A 42 -6.98 0.43 3.52
C LYS A 42 -5.51 0.49 3.12
N MET A 43 -5.02 -0.55 2.45
CA MET A 43 -3.64 -0.61 1.96
C MET A 43 -3.36 0.49 0.93
N ALA A 44 -4.29 0.76 0.01
CA ALA A 44 -4.16 1.84 -0.97
C ALA A 44 -4.06 3.22 -0.28
N LYS A 45 -4.92 3.49 0.71
CA LYS A 45 -4.88 4.74 1.49
C LYS A 45 -3.60 4.90 2.30
N GLU A 46 -3.06 3.82 2.85
CA GLU A 46 -1.79 3.86 3.58
C GLU A 46 -0.61 4.13 2.65
N LEU A 47 -0.59 3.51 1.47
CA LEU A 47 0.44 3.75 0.45
C LEU A 47 0.38 5.18 -0.07
N GLU A 48 -0.80 5.69 -0.40
CA GLU A 48 -0.98 7.07 -0.89
C GLU A 48 -0.47 8.11 0.14
N LYS A 49 -0.78 7.91 1.42
CA LYS A 49 -0.25 8.77 2.50
C LYS A 49 1.26 8.69 2.62
N ARG A 50 1.85 7.50 2.44
CA ARG A 50 3.31 7.32 2.48
C ARG A 50 3.97 8.01 1.29
N ASP A 51 3.43 7.83 0.09
CA ASP A 51 3.93 8.43 -1.14
C ASP A 51 3.88 9.96 -1.06
N GLN A 52 2.78 10.54 -0.57
CA GLN A 52 2.69 11.98 -0.39
C GLN A 52 3.70 12.49 0.65
N ASN A 53 3.84 11.81 1.79
CA ASN A 53 4.84 12.18 2.80
C ASN A 53 6.29 12.12 2.26
N PHE A 54 6.58 11.18 1.36
CA PHE A 54 7.90 11.11 0.72
C PHE A 54 8.09 12.23 -0.29
N LYS A 55 7.06 12.55 -1.08
CA LYS A 55 7.08 13.66 -2.02
C LYS A 55 7.35 14.99 -1.30
N ASP A 56 6.63 15.27 -0.23
CA ASP A 56 6.80 16.51 0.55
C ASP A 56 8.23 16.64 1.11
N LYS A 57 8.83 15.52 1.57
CA LYS A 57 10.21 15.51 2.06
C LYS A 57 11.24 15.72 0.95
N ILE A 58 11.01 15.14 -0.23
CA ILE A 58 11.86 15.32 -1.40
C ILE A 58 11.80 16.78 -1.86
N ASP A 59 10.61 17.37 -1.89
CA ASP A 59 10.41 18.76 -2.29
C ASP A 59 11.13 19.72 -1.32
N ALA A 60 10.99 19.50 0.00
CA ALA A 60 11.71 20.29 1.00
C ALA A 60 13.25 20.15 0.88
N LEU A 61 13.75 18.93 0.61
CA LEU A 61 15.17 18.70 0.38
C LEU A 61 15.67 19.41 -0.89
N ASN A 62 14.90 19.38 -1.97
CA ASN A 62 15.23 20.05 -3.22
C ASN A 62 15.28 21.57 -3.05
N GLU A 63 14.32 22.16 -2.32
CA GLU A 63 14.34 23.60 -2.01
C GLU A 63 15.59 23.99 -1.21
N LEU A 64 15.98 23.19 -0.22
CA LEU A 64 17.20 23.44 0.56
C LEU A 64 18.44 23.38 -0.32
N LEU A 65 18.54 22.38 -1.21
CA LEU A 65 19.65 22.24 -2.14
C LEU A 65 19.74 23.43 -3.11
N GLN A 66 18.60 23.90 -3.61
CA GLN A 66 18.54 25.09 -4.47
C GLN A 66 19.02 26.34 -3.73
N LYS A 67 18.58 26.55 -2.48
CA LYS A 67 19.04 27.68 -1.65
C LYS A 67 20.54 27.64 -1.39
N ILE A 68 21.09 26.46 -1.11
CA ILE A 68 22.54 26.28 -0.94
C ILE A 68 23.28 26.63 -2.23
N SER A 69 22.83 26.09 -3.36
CA SER A 69 23.44 26.35 -4.67
C SER A 69 23.43 27.84 -5.01
N GLN A 70 22.29 28.51 -4.80
CA GLN A 70 22.14 29.94 -5.01
C GLN A 70 23.11 30.75 -4.12
N ALA A 71 23.23 30.41 -2.83
CA ALA A 71 24.14 31.11 -1.93
C ALA A 71 25.61 30.99 -2.37
N PHE A 72 26.00 29.85 -2.94
CA PHE A 72 27.34 29.66 -3.51
C PHE A 72 27.54 30.49 -4.79
N ASP A 73 26.55 30.51 -5.68
CA ASP A 73 26.59 31.31 -6.91
C ASP A 73 26.65 32.81 -6.57
N ASP A 74 25.81 33.30 -5.66
CA ASP A 74 25.82 34.69 -5.19
C ASP A 74 27.19 35.09 -4.59
N LYS A 75 27.79 34.20 -3.80
CA LYS A 75 29.12 34.44 -3.21
C LYS A 75 30.20 34.51 -4.29
N ARG A 76 30.14 33.61 -5.28
CA ARG A 76 31.08 33.59 -6.40
C ARG A 76 30.98 34.88 -7.21
N ASP A 77 29.76 35.35 -7.50
CA ASP A 77 29.53 36.55 -8.29
C ASP A 77 29.97 37.82 -7.55
N CYS A 78 29.80 37.86 -6.21
CA CYS A 78 30.35 38.91 -5.34
C CYS A 78 31.90 38.99 -5.36
N CYS A 79 32.59 37.86 -5.56
CA CYS A 79 34.05 37.82 -5.61
C CYS A 79 34.61 38.11 -7.01
N LYS A 80 33.87 37.78 -8.08
CA LYS A 80 34.26 38.09 -9.46
C LYS A 80 34.17 39.59 -9.78
N THR A 81 33.24 40.32 -9.15
CA THR A 81 33.06 41.78 -9.33
C THR A 81 34.09 42.65 -8.60
N ARG A 82 34.92 42.09 -7.72
CA ARG A 82 35.97 42.81 -6.97
C ARG A 82 37.38 42.70 -7.57
N GLN A 83 37.57 41.91 -8.62
CA GLN A 83 38.87 41.67 -9.27
C GLN A 83 39.01 42.36 -10.63
N SER A 84 38.05 43.20 -11.01
CA SER A 84 38.07 44.09 -12.20
C SER A 84 38.08 45.54 -11.73
#